data_AF-A0A7U3D312-F1
#
_entry.id   AF-A0A7U3D312-F1
#
_cell.length_a   1.000
_cell.length_b   1.000
_cell.length_c   1.000
_cell.angle_alpha   90.00
_cell.angle_beta   90.00
_cell.angle_gamma   90.00
#
_symmetry.space_group_name_H-M   'P 1'
#
loop_
_entity.id
_entity.type
_entity.pdbx_description
1 polymer ?
#
loop_
_entity_poly.entity_id
_entity_poly.type
_entity_poly.pdbx_seq_one_letter_code
_entity_poly.pdbx_strand_id
1 'polypeptide(L)'
;MALLRGNKGKAKPARGKDRSRKFIDLDELKIQDDFTGSDMVVRVVEINRYDDVSRLTEFTYGGTILIIDYSPVADDELTRRKVLDDIKYLGRDTGGDVAGFGKNMIILTPKGVSVDRNVVRGII
;
A
#
# COMPACT_ATOMS: atom_id res chain seq x y z
N MET A 1 48.71 40.24 35.42
CA MET A 1 48.06 39.10 34.74
C MET A 1 46.99 38.51 35.65
N ALA A 2 45.72 38.84 35.42
CA ALA A 2 44.54 38.03 35.78
C ALA A 2 43.31 38.70 35.14
N LEU A 3 42.84 38.13 34.02
CA LEU A 3 41.67 38.58 33.27
C LEU A 3 40.40 38.06 33.97
N LEU A 4 39.51 38.96 34.38
CA LEU A 4 38.11 38.63 34.66
C LEU A 4 37.37 38.42 33.34
N ARG A 5 36.62 37.32 33.21
CA ARG A 5 35.26 37.23 32.60
C ARG A 5 34.81 35.77 32.50
N GLY A 6 33.95 35.35 33.42
CA GLY A 6 33.20 34.09 33.37
C GLY A 6 31.86 34.29 32.65
N ASN A 7 31.61 33.43 31.68
CA ASN A 7 30.67 33.47 30.57
C ASN A 7 29.17 33.40 30.98
N LYS A 8 28.33 34.23 30.34
CA LYS A 8 26.85 34.19 30.47
C LYS A 8 26.30 32.93 29.78
N GLY A 9 25.32 32.29 30.43
CA GLY A 9 24.68 31.06 29.98
C GLY A 9 24.13 31.14 28.55
N LYS A 10 24.44 30.11 27.75
CA LYS A 10 23.88 29.93 26.41
C LYS A 10 22.41 29.50 26.53
N ALA A 11 21.50 30.37 26.09
CA ALA A 11 20.10 30.04 25.90
C ALA A 11 19.95 28.97 24.79
N LYS A 12 19.18 27.91 25.08
CA LYS A 12 18.79 26.90 24.09
C LYS A 12 17.84 27.53 23.06
N PRO A 13 18.01 27.29 21.74
CA PRO A 13 17.10 27.85 20.76
C PRO A 13 15.71 27.20 20.88
N ALA A 14 14.68 28.05 20.86
CA ALA A 14 13.29 27.66 20.90
C ALA A 14 12.90 26.86 19.65
N ARG A 15 12.24 25.72 19.88
CA ARG A 15 11.74 24.78 18.89
C ARG A 15 10.71 25.48 17.99
N GLY A 16 10.99 25.53 16.69
CA GLY A 16 10.14 26.19 15.69
C GLY A 16 8.72 25.62 15.67
N LYS A 17 7.74 26.52 15.54
CA LYS A 17 6.32 26.26 15.27
C LYS A 17 6.18 25.37 14.03
N ASP A 18 5.94 24.08 14.24
CA ASP A 18 5.49 23.19 13.17
C ASP A 18 4.05 23.56 12.84
N ARG A 19 3.80 24.00 11.61
CA ARG A 19 2.45 24.20 11.08
C ARG A 19 1.75 22.87 11.24
N SER A 20 0.68 22.84 12.03
CA SER A 20 -0.12 21.67 12.35
C SER A 20 -0.39 20.85 11.08
N ARG A 21 0.40 19.80 10.84
CA ARG A 21 0.04 18.75 9.91
C ARG A 21 -1.23 18.14 10.50
N LYS A 22 -2.38 18.48 9.92
CA LYS A 22 -3.64 17.84 10.28
C LYS A 22 -3.53 16.40 9.80
N PHE A 23 -3.23 15.48 10.70
CA PHE A 23 -3.30 14.06 10.42
C PHE A 23 -4.78 13.74 10.22
N ILE A 24 -5.10 13.10 9.10
CA ILE A 24 -6.41 12.51 8.88
C ILE A 24 -6.36 11.16 9.58
N ASP A 25 -7.30 10.91 10.48
CA ASP A 25 -7.47 9.59 11.05
C ASP A 25 -8.10 8.69 9.98
N LEU A 26 -7.42 7.59 9.65
CA LEU A 26 -7.88 6.66 8.61
C LEU A 26 -9.13 5.89 9.08
N ASP A 27 -9.38 5.83 10.39
CA ASP A 27 -10.59 5.23 10.94
C ASP A 27 -11.85 6.05 10.58
N GLU A 28 -11.71 7.36 10.30
CA GLU A 28 -12.81 8.21 9.84
C GLU A 28 -13.22 7.92 8.38
N LEU A 29 -12.42 7.17 7.61
CA LEU A 29 -12.72 6.79 6.21
C LEU A 29 -13.56 5.51 6.08
N LYS A 30 -13.90 4.85 7.20
CA LYS A 30 -14.73 3.64 7.20
C LYS A 30 -16.19 4.00 6.92
N ILE A 31 -16.56 4.08 5.64
CA ILE A 31 -17.95 4.19 5.19
C ILE A 31 -18.45 2.79 4.84
N GLN A 32 -19.26 2.23 5.74
CA GLN A 32 -20.14 1.05 5.58
C GLN A 32 -19.47 -0.33 5.45
N ASP A 33 -19.80 -1.24 6.37
CA ASP A 33 -19.33 -2.64 6.40
C ASP A 33 -20.12 -3.58 5.48
N ASP A 34 -21.25 -3.12 4.93
CA ASP A 34 -22.11 -3.92 4.08
C ASP A 34 -21.77 -3.67 2.61
N PHE A 35 -21.05 -4.62 2.00
CA PHE A 35 -20.87 -4.70 0.53
C PHE A 35 -22.16 -5.05 -0.22
N THR A 36 -23.32 -4.99 0.45
CA THR A 36 -24.60 -5.42 -0.10
C THR A 36 -25.06 -4.43 -1.17
N GLY A 37 -25.10 -4.88 -2.43
CA GLY A 37 -25.50 -4.07 -3.59
C GLY A 37 -24.36 -3.57 -4.48
N SER A 38 -23.10 -3.88 -4.16
CA SER A 38 -21.97 -3.59 -5.05
C SER A 38 -21.82 -4.67 -6.13
N ASP A 39 -21.85 -4.27 -7.41
CA ASP A 39 -21.56 -5.18 -8.54
C ASP A 39 -20.09 -5.63 -8.57
N MET A 40 -19.21 -4.84 -7.97
CA MET A 40 -17.77 -5.12 -7.90
C MET A 40 -17.22 -4.64 -6.56
N VAL A 41 -16.35 -5.46 -5.97
CA VAL A 41 -15.71 -5.18 -4.68
C VAL A 41 -14.20 -5.03 -4.89
N VAL A 42 -13.61 -4.05 -4.19
CA VAL A 42 -12.16 -3.93 -4.05
C VAL A 42 -11.77 -4.41 -2.65
N ARG A 43 -10.81 -5.31 -2.56
CA ARG A 43 -10.33 -5.87 -1.29
C ARG A 43 -8.83 -5.66 -1.14
N VAL A 44 -8.43 -5.14 0.00
CA VAL A 44 -7.01 -5.06 0.39
C VAL A 44 -6.62 -6.38 1.04
N VAL A 45 -5.48 -6.95 0.62
CA VAL A 45 -4.93 -8.22 1.11
C VAL A 45 -3.46 -8.04 1.43
N GLU A 46 -3.03 -8.54 2.58
CA GLU A 46 -1.62 -8.57 2.97
C GLU A 46 -1.08 -10.01 2.87
N ILE A 47 0.02 -10.18 2.12
CA ILE A 47 0.72 -11.46 1.97
C ILE A 47 1.81 -11.54 3.03
N ASN A 48 1.54 -12.29 4.09
CA ASN A 48 2.47 -12.49 5.20
C ASN A 48 3.45 -13.66 4.95
N ARG A 49 3.03 -14.62 4.11
CA ARG A 49 3.82 -15.78 3.71
C ARG A 49 3.36 -16.28 2.33
N TYR A 50 4.20 -17.11 1.72
CA TYR A 50 3.90 -17.71 0.41
C TYR A 50 2.53 -18.41 0.36
N ASP A 51 2.17 -19.15 1.41
CA ASP A 51 0.93 -19.91 1.46
C ASP A 51 -0.34 -19.03 1.36
N ASP A 52 -0.25 -17.74 1.71
CA ASP A 52 -1.39 -16.82 1.64
C ASP A 52 -1.82 -16.55 0.19
N VAL A 53 -0.94 -16.73 -0.80
CA VAL A 53 -1.22 -16.52 -2.23
C VAL A 53 -2.35 -17.43 -2.72
N SER A 54 -2.46 -18.65 -2.17
CA SER A 54 -3.51 -19.61 -2.54
C SER A 54 -4.93 -19.08 -2.29
N ARG A 55 -5.10 -18.16 -1.34
CA ARG A 55 -6.39 -17.56 -0.97
C ARG A 55 -6.87 -16.52 -1.99
N LEU A 56 -5.96 -15.96 -2.79
CA LEU A 56 -6.30 -14.96 -3.80
C LEU A 56 -7.23 -15.54 -4.88
N THR A 57 -7.10 -16.83 -5.17
CA THR A 57 -7.88 -17.53 -6.20
C THR A 57 -9.37 -17.36 -5.98
N GLU A 58 -9.88 -17.62 -4.77
CA GLU A 58 -11.30 -17.51 -4.45
C GLU A 58 -11.84 -16.11 -4.75
N PHE A 59 -11.11 -15.06 -4.37
CA PHE A 59 -11.53 -13.68 -4.57
C PHE A 59 -11.49 -13.27 -6.05
N THR A 60 -10.44 -13.66 -6.76
CA THR A 60 -10.23 -13.25 -8.16
C THR A 60 -11.26 -13.90 -9.08
N TYR A 61 -11.54 -15.19 -8.87
CA TYR A 61 -12.63 -15.90 -9.55
C TYR A 61 -14.01 -15.36 -9.18
N GLY A 62 -14.18 -14.86 -7.94
CA GLY A 62 -15.39 -14.17 -7.48
C GLY A 62 -15.56 -12.74 -8.03
N GLY A 63 -14.73 -12.29 -8.97
CA GLY A 63 -14.85 -10.96 -9.57
C GLY A 63 -14.39 -9.80 -8.67
N THR A 64 -13.64 -10.08 -7.60
CA THR A 64 -13.11 -9.06 -6.70
C THR A 64 -11.79 -8.49 -7.25
N ILE A 65 -11.62 -7.18 -7.21
CA ILE A 65 -10.32 -6.53 -7.44
C ILE A 65 -9.50 -6.61 -6.16
N LEU A 66 -8.26 -7.08 -6.25
CA LEU A 66 -7.35 -7.19 -5.12
C LEU A 66 -6.28 -6.10 -5.16
N ILE A 67 -6.14 -5.39 -4.04
CA ILE A 67 -4.96 -4.58 -3.73
C ILE A 67 -4.11 -5.41 -2.78
N ILE A 68 -2.95 -5.85 -3.26
CA ILE A 68 -2.10 -6.81 -2.56
C ILE A 68 -0.86 -6.08 -2.05
N ASP A 69 -0.65 -6.07 -0.74
CA ASP A 69 0.60 -5.68 -0.10
C ASP A 69 1.45 -6.94 0.17
N TYR A 70 2.62 -7.02 -0.44
CA TYR A 70 3.57 -8.11 -0.20
C TYR A 70 4.81 -7.66 0.57
N SER A 71 4.75 -6.49 1.22
CA SER A 71 5.85 -5.94 2.04
C SER A 71 6.44 -6.94 3.03
N PRO A 72 5.66 -7.76 3.76
CA PRO A 72 6.22 -8.72 4.73
C PRO A 72 7.19 -9.75 4.14
N VAL A 73 7.04 -10.08 2.86
CA VAL A 73 7.84 -11.08 2.15
C VAL A 73 8.81 -10.48 1.13
N ALA A 74 8.89 -9.14 1.04
CA ALA A 74 9.61 -8.44 -0.03
C ALA A 74 11.15 -8.56 0.05
N ASP A 75 11.70 -8.77 1.24
CA ASP A 75 13.15 -8.84 1.48
C ASP A 75 13.72 -10.26 1.25
N ASP A 76 12.89 -11.31 1.28
CA ASP A 76 13.30 -12.66 0.91
C ASP A 76 13.13 -12.86 -0.60
N GLU A 77 14.26 -12.86 -1.34
CA GLU A 77 14.22 -12.86 -2.81
C GLU A 77 13.47 -14.07 -3.39
N LEU A 78 13.66 -15.26 -2.82
CA LEU A 78 13.05 -16.49 -3.30
C LEU A 78 11.53 -16.45 -3.09
N THR A 79 11.08 -16.09 -1.89
CA THR A 79 9.67 -15.97 -1.54
C THR A 79 9.01 -14.88 -2.36
N ARG A 80 9.62 -13.68 -2.44
CA ARG A 80 9.13 -12.59 -3.28
C ARG A 80 8.93 -13.06 -4.73
N ARG A 81 9.92 -13.72 -5.32
CA ARG A 81 9.83 -14.19 -6.72
C ARG A 81 8.65 -15.14 -6.91
N LYS A 82 8.51 -16.14 -6.04
CA LYS A 82 7.39 -17.10 -6.08
C LYS A 82 6.03 -16.41 -5.95
N VAL A 83 5.90 -15.50 -4.99
CA VAL A 83 4.66 -14.72 -4.78
C VAL A 83 4.30 -13.93 -6.03
N LEU A 84 5.27 -13.20 -6.61
CA LEU A 84 5.04 -12.40 -7.82
C LEU A 84 4.68 -13.25 -9.03
N ASP A 85 5.32 -14.41 -9.19
CA ASP A 85 5.07 -15.30 -10.34
C ASP A 85 3.69 -15.94 -10.25
N ASP A 86 3.25 -16.36 -9.06
CA ASP A 86 1.94 -16.94 -8.84
C ASP A 86 0.81 -15.90 -9.00
N ILE A 87 1.01 -14.65 -8.54
CA ILE A 87 0.05 -13.56 -8.79
C ILE A 87 -0.09 -13.28 -10.30
N LYS A 88 1.03 -13.24 -11.03
CA LYS A 88 1.00 -13.07 -12.50
C LYS A 88 0.35 -14.26 -13.21
N TYR A 89 0.56 -15.48 -12.69
CA TYR A 89 -0.11 -16.66 -13.21
C TYR A 89 -1.62 -16.55 -12.99
N LEU A 90 -2.06 -16.22 -11.78
CA LEU A 90 -3.46 -16.06 -11.43
C LEU A 90 -4.17 -14.99 -12.26
N GLY A 91 -3.54 -13.84 -12.50
CA GLY A 91 -4.08 -12.81 -13.38
C GLY A 91 -4.27 -13.30 -14.82
N ARG A 92 -3.31 -14.06 -15.36
CA ARG A 92 -3.43 -14.66 -16.70
C ARG A 92 -4.51 -15.74 -16.76
N ASP A 93 -4.58 -16.60 -15.74
CA ASP A 93 -5.51 -17.72 -15.63
C ASP A 93 -6.97 -17.22 -15.54
N THR A 94 -7.21 -16.16 -14.78
CA THR A 94 -8.53 -15.52 -14.65
C THR A 94 -8.87 -14.57 -15.80
N GLY A 95 -7.93 -14.32 -16.72
CA GLY A 95 -8.11 -13.39 -17.83
C GLY A 95 -8.21 -11.91 -17.41
N GLY A 96 -7.63 -11.57 -16.27
CA GLY A 96 -7.55 -10.21 -15.73
C GLY A 96 -6.21 -9.52 -16.00
N ASP A 97 -5.99 -8.40 -15.32
CA ASP A 97 -4.76 -7.59 -15.41
C ASP A 97 -4.03 -7.53 -14.06
N VAL A 98 -2.69 -7.42 -14.12
CA VAL A 98 -1.79 -7.29 -12.96
C VAL A 98 -0.89 -6.08 -13.14
N ALA A 99 -0.92 -5.16 -12.17
CA ALA A 99 -0.11 -3.95 -12.20
C ALA A 99 0.55 -3.68 -10.84
N GLY A 100 1.86 -3.44 -10.84
CA GLY A 100 2.56 -2.97 -9.65
C GLY A 100 2.36 -1.47 -9.45
N PHE A 101 2.22 -1.06 -8.20
CA PHE A 101 2.23 0.36 -7.81
C PHE A 101 2.92 0.53 -6.45
N GLY A 102 3.58 1.66 -6.24
CA GLY A 102 4.44 1.82 -5.06
C GLY A 102 5.59 0.81 -5.03
N LYS A 103 6.16 0.57 -3.84
CA LYS A 103 7.34 -0.31 -3.68
C LYS A 103 6.97 -1.79 -3.66
N ASN A 104 5.92 -2.14 -2.91
CA ASN A 104 5.56 -3.52 -2.59
C ASN A 104 4.05 -3.79 -2.75
N MET A 105 3.38 -3.04 -3.64
CA MET A 105 1.94 -3.19 -3.84
C MET A 105 1.60 -3.58 -5.27
N ILE A 106 0.55 -4.39 -5.41
CA ILE A 106 0.05 -4.91 -6.67
C ILE A 106 -1.46 -4.75 -6.73
N ILE A 107 -1.97 -4.40 -7.90
CA ILE A 107 -3.38 -4.53 -8.24
C ILE A 107 -3.52 -5.81 -9.08
N LEU A 108 -4.40 -6.71 -8.66
CA LEU A 108 -4.87 -7.85 -9.44
C LEU A 108 -6.36 -7.66 -9.71
N THR A 109 -6.74 -7.68 -10.98
CA THR A 109 -8.11 -7.43 -11.41
C THR A 109 -8.73 -8.68 -12.02
N PRO A 110 -10.07 -8.85 -11.97
CA PRO A 110 -10.76 -9.93 -12.67
C PRO A 110 -10.89 -9.61 -14.17
N LYS A 111 -11.40 -10.58 -14.94
CA LYS A 111 -11.70 -10.41 -16.37
C LYS A 111 -12.58 -9.19 -16.64
N GLY A 112 -12.23 -8.43 -17.69
CA GLY A 112 -12.98 -7.26 -18.13
C GLY A 112 -12.62 -5.96 -17.43
N VAL A 113 -11.68 -6.00 -16.48
CA VAL A 113 -11.11 -4.82 -15.83
C VAL A 113 -9.64 -4.73 -16.22
N SER A 114 -9.15 -3.52 -16.52
CA SER A 114 -7.75 -3.29 -16.88
C SER A 114 -7.20 -2.12 -16.08
N VAL A 115 -5.91 -2.15 -15.78
CA VAL A 115 -5.24 -1.08 -15.05
C VAL A 115 -4.55 -0.15 -16.05
N ASP A 116 -5.02 1.09 -16.13
CA ASP A 116 -4.28 2.14 -16.83
C ASP A 116 -3.02 2.48 -16.03
N ARG A 117 -1.86 2.29 -16.64
CA ARG A 117 -0.53 2.51 -16.03
C ARG A 117 -0.05 3.96 -16.25
N ASN A 118 -0.81 4.77 -16.97
CA ASN A 118 -0.52 6.18 -17.16
C ASN A 118 -0.98 6.96 -15.93
N VAL A 119 -0.01 7.38 -15.11
CA VAL A 119 -0.31 8.20 -13.94
C VAL A 119 -0.77 9.58 -14.40
N VAL A 120 -2.03 9.91 -14.13
CA VAL A 120 -2.55 11.27 -14.28
C VAL A 120 -1.86 12.16 -13.25
N ARG A 121 -1.12 13.17 -13.71
CA ARG A 121 -0.41 14.13 -12.86
C ARG A 121 -1.09 15.48 -12.92
N GLY A 122 -1.24 16.14 -11.78
CA GLY A 122 -1.74 17.52 -11.71
C GLY A 122 -3.22 17.64 -12.10
N ILE A 123 -4.08 16.82 -11.49
CA ILE A 123 -5.53 17.05 -11.55
C ILE A 123 -5.79 18.36 -10.81
N ILE A 124 -6.16 19.40 -11.55
CA ILE A 124 -6.58 20.72 -11.05
C ILE A 124 -8.10 20.77 -11.04
#